data_AF-A0A060C0K6-F1
#
_entry.id   AF-A0A060C0K6-F1
#
_cell.length_a   1.000
_cell.length_b   1.000
_cell.length_c   1.000
_cell.angle_alpha   90.00
_cell.angle_beta   90.00
_cell.angle_gamma   90.00
#
_symmetry.space_group_name_H-M   'P 1'
#
loop_
_entity.id
_entity.type
_entity.pdbx_description
1 polymer ?
#
loop_
_entity_poly.entity_id
_entity_poly.type
_entity_poly.pdbx_seq_one_letter_code
_entity_poly.pdbx_strand_id
1 'polypeptide(L)' 'KPFVQDALDEIEYIIGGTDTKWGAQRAKDGHPQPFKLKYVEIGNEELVDQSGSYTERYKQFYEAVKD' A
#
# COMPACT_ATOMS: atom_id res chain seq x y z
N LYS A 1 1.95 8.20 10.86
CA LYS A 1 2.72 8.13 9.60
C LYS A 1 1.72 8.14 8.44
N PRO A 2 1.29 9.33 7.96
CA PRO A 2 0.17 9.41 7.01
C PRO A 2 0.41 8.54 5.77
N PHE A 3 1.60 8.63 5.17
CA PHE A 3 1.93 7.88 3.95
C PHE A 3 2.01 6.35 4.10
N VAL A 4 2.35 5.84 5.30
CA VAL A 4 2.33 4.39 5.54
C VAL A 4 0.89 3.89 5.58
N GLN A 5 0.00 4.65 6.22
CA GLN A 5 -1.42 4.29 6.24
C GLN A 5 -2.02 4.38 4.83
N ASP A 6 -1.64 5.39 4.04
CA ASP A 6 -2.12 5.52 2.67
C ASP A 6 -1.76 4.29 1.81
N ALA A 7 -0.55 3.74 1.96
CA ALA A 7 -0.15 2.51 1.27
C ALA A 7 -0.92 1.28 1.77
N LEU A 8 -1.19 1.17 3.08
CA LEU A 8 -2.02 0.09 3.63
C LEU A 8 -3.47 0.18 3.16
N ASP A 9 -3.99 1.40 3.07
CA ASP A 9 -5.33 1.71 2.57
C ASP A 9 -5.47 1.32 1.09
N GLU A 10 -4.45 1.60 0.27
CA GLU A 10 -4.40 1.14 -1.12
C GLU A 10 -4.33 -0.39 -1.22
N ILE A 11 -3.51 -1.05 -0.38
CA ILE A 11 -3.46 -2.51 -0.33
C ILE A 11 -4.83 -3.08 0.08
N GLU A 12 -5.49 -2.54 1.11
CA GLU A 12 -6.85 -2.96 1.52
C GLU A 12 -7.86 -2.74 0.38
N TYR A 13 -7.77 -1.64 -0.36
CA TYR A 13 -8.60 -1.44 -1.55
C TYR A 13 -8.43 -2.58 -2.55
N ILE A 14 -7.18 -3.00 -2.81
CA ILE A 14 -6.85 -4.03 -3.79
C ILE A 14 -7.28 -5.43 -3.31
N ILE A 15 -6.95 -5.82 -2.08
CA ILE A 15 -7.07 -7.21 -1.60
C ILE A 15 -8.14 -7.43 -0.51
N GLY A 16 -8.66 -6.37 0.10
CA GLY A 16 -9.58 -6.43 1.23
C GLY A 16 -10.95 -6.98 0.87
N GLY A 17 -11.62 -7.60 1.85
CA GLY A 17 -13.01 -8.04 1.73
C GLY A 17 -14.00 -6.87 1.63
N THR A 18 -15.21 -7.12 1.15
CA THR A 18 -16.25 -6.07 1.02
C THR A 18 -16.78 -5.56 2.37
N ASP A 19 -16.37 -6.19 3.47
CA ASP A 19 -16.62 -5.82 4.87
C ASP A 19 -15.56 -4.86 5.44
N THR A 20 -14.45 -4.65 4.72
CA THR A 20 -13.43 -3.65 5.05
C THR A 20 -13.78 -2.28 4.46
N LYS A 21 -13.16 -1.20 4.97
CA LYS A 21 -13.48 0.16 4.50
C LYS A 21 -13.18 0.31 3.02
N TRP A 22 -11.96 -0.05 2.61
CA TRP A 22 -11.48 0.15 1.26
C TRP A 22 -11.88 -0.99 0.31
N GLY A 23 -12.03 -2.21 0.79
CA GLY A 23 -12.65 -3.28 0.00
C GLY A 23 -14.14 -3.01 -0.30
N ALA A 24 -14.88 -2.40 0.64
CA ALA A 24 -16.24 -1.91 0.37
C ALA A 24 -16.24 -0.78 -0.67
N GLN A 25 -15.24 0.10 -0.66
CA GLN A 25 -15.10 1.14 -1.67
C GLN A 25 -14.83 0.53 -3.05
N ARG A 26 -13.89 -0.41 -3.19
CA ARG A 26 -13.64 -1.15 -4.43
C ARG A 26 -14.92 -1.81 -4.99
N ALA A 27 -15.74 -2.39 -4.10
CA ALA A 27 -17.02 -2.96 -4.49
C ALA A 27 -18.01 -1.92 -5.01
N LYS A 28 -18.11 -0.75 -4.37
CA LYS A 28 -18.95 0.38 -4.84
C LYS A 28 -18.47 0.94 -6.17
N ASP A 29 -17.17 0.90 -6.43
CA ASP A 29 -16.57 1.36 -7.68
C ASP A 29 -16.79 0.36 -8.84
N GLY A 30 -17.46 -0.78 -8.58
CA GLY A 30 -17.89 -1.74 -9.59
C GLY A 30 -17.09 -3.03 -9.63
N HIS A 31 -16.14 -3.24 -8.72
CA HIS A 31 -15.31 -4.45 -8.67
C HIS A 31 -15.36 -5.15 -7.30
N PRO A 32 -16.41 -5.94 -6.99
CA PRO A 32 -16.57 -6.53 -5.66
C PRO A 32 -15.49 -7.56 -5.30
N GLN A 33 -14.93 -8.27 -6.29
CA GLN A 33 -13.91 -9.28 -6.03
C GLN A 33 -12.53 -8.64 -5.74
N PRO A 34 -11.74 -9.16 -4.80
CA PRO A 34 -10.35 -8.74 -4.62
C PRO A 34 -9.50 -8.99 -5.87
N PHE A 35 -8.50 -8.14 -6.11
CA PHE A 35 -7.49 -8.38 -7.12
C PHE A 35 -6.40 -9.31 -6.58
N LYS A 36 -5.67 -9.96 -7.49
CA LYS A 36 -4.50 -10.76 -7.14
C LYS A 36 -3.25 -9.89 -7.08
N LEU A 37 -2.84 -9.52 -5.86
CA LEU A 37 -1.57 -8.82 -5.61
C LEU A 37 -0.49 -9.82 -5.21
N LYS A 38 0.69 -9.75 -5.83
CA LYS A 38 1.84 -10.63 -5.53
C LYS A 38 3.09 -9.86 -5.11
N TYR A 39 3.26 -8.66 -5.63
CA TYR A 39 4.44 -7.84 -5.44
C TYR A 39 4.00 -6.41 -5.18
N VAL A 40 4.67 -5.77 -4.24
CA VAL A 40 4.54 -4.35 -3.92
C VAL A 40 5.94 -3.77 -3.97
N GLU A 41 6.11 -2.72 -4.78
CA GLU A 41 7.32 -1.91 -4.78
C GLU A 41 7.14 -0.76 -3.78
N ILE A 42 8.18 -0.44 -3.02
CA ILE A 42 8.17 0.65 -2.04
C ILE A 42 9.10 1.74 -2.56
N GLY A 43 8.54 2.83 -3.07
CA GLY A 43 9.31 3.92 -3.70
C GLY A 43 9.54 3.70 -5.20
N ASN A 44 10.39 4.53 -5.80
CA ASN A 44 10.83 4.45 -7.20
C ASN A 44 12.13 5.27 -7.36
N GLU A 45 13.11 4.75 -8.11
CA GLU A 45 14.33 5.48 -8.50
C GLU A 45 15.07 6.20 -7.36
N GLU A 46 15.12 5.61 -6.17
CA GLU A 46 15.59 6.27 -4.95
C GLU A 46 17.09 6.60 -4.96
N LEU A 47 17.82 6.17 -6.00
CA LEU A 47 19.18 6.62 -6.29
C LEU A 47 19.27 8.13 -6.61
N VAL A 48 18.15 8.76 -7.01
CA VAL A 48 18.07 10.21 -7.22
C VAL A 48 17.77 10.98 -5.93
N ASP A 49 17.44 10.29 -4.83
CA ASP A 49 17.19 10.91 -3.52
C ASP A 49 18.52 11.38 -2.90
N GLN A 50 18.70 12.70 -2.83
CA GLN A 50 19.87 13.33 -2.22
C GLN A 50 19.72 13.50 -0.70
N SER A 51 18.53 13.25 -0.13
CA SER A 51 18.29 13.41 1.30
C SER A 51 18.89 12.29 2.15
N GLY A 52 19.16 11.13 1.55
CA GLY A 52 19.58 9.92 2.28
C GLY A 52 18.49 9.30 3.16
N SER A 53 17.26 9.82 3.11
CA SER A 53 16.15 9.39 4.00
C SER A 53 15.51 8.07 3.60
N TYR A 54 15.75 7.59 2.36
CA TYR A 54 15.05 6.43 1.82
C TYR A 54 15.19 5.19 2.69
N THR A 55 16.36 4.87 3.24
CA THR A 55 16.54 3.69 4.11
C THR A 55 15.56 3.68 5.29
N GLU A 56 15.36 4.84 5.92
CA GLU A 56 14.48 4.99 7.08
C GLU A 56 13.01 5.00 6.67
N ARG A 57 12.68 5.61 5.53
CA ARG A 57 11.32 5.55 4.95
C ARG A 57 10.98 4.11 4.58
N TYR A 58 11.82 3.46 3.77
CA TYR A 58 11.68 2.09 3.32
C TYR A 58 11.41 1.14 4.49
N LYS A 59 12.21 1.22 5.56
CA LYS A 59 12.01 0.37 6.75
C LYS A 59 10.59 0.48 7.30
N GLN A 60 10.06 1.70 7.43
CA GLN A 60 8.72 1.92 7.96
C GLN A 60 7.60 1.33 7.09
N PHE A 61 7.74 1.43 5.76
CA PHE A 61 6.79 0.84 4.83
C PHE A 61 6.93 -0.68 4.76
N TYR A 62 8.17 -1.19 4.68
CA TYR A 62 8.44 -2.62 4.60
C TYR A 62 7.92 -3.37 5.82
N GLU A 63 8.15 -2.85 7.02
CA GLU A 63 7.61 -3.42 8.26
C GLU A 63 6.08 -3.45 8.21
N ALA A 64 5.43 -2.35 7.83
CA ALA A 64 3.97 -2.29 7.80
C ALA A 64 3.32 -3.18 6.71
N VAL A 65 3.95 -3.33 5.54
CA VAL A 65 3.37 -4.05 4.40
C VAL A 65 3.61 -5.56 4.49
N LYS A 66 4.67 -5.99 5.19
CA LYS A 66 5.04 -7.41 5.29
C LYS A 66 4.26 -8.17 6.37
N ASP A 67 3.73 -7.47 7.37
CA ASP A 67 2.98 -8.03 8.49
C ASP A 67 1.62 -8.59 8.05
#